data_AF-J9DRA9-F1
#
_entry.id   AF-J9DRA9-F1
#
_cell.length_a   1.000
_cell.length_b   1.000
_cell.length_c   1.000
_cell.angle_alpha   90.00
_cell.angle_beta   90.00
_cell.angle_gamma   90.00
#
_symmetry.space_group_name_H-M   'P 1'
#
loop_
_entity.id
_entity.type
_entity.pdbx_description
1 polymer ?
#
loop_
_entity_poly.entity_id
_entity_poly.type
_entity_poly.pdbx_seq_one_letter_code
_entity_poly.pdbx_strand_id
1 'polypeptide(L)'
;MPYLYDGTNLIFFNGSIYFHRAGTPKIGKYELSSKDYNEVLIDKHAAHKGNNYLFNLSMNYFDLAVDENALWVLFHYEDEEYLSVAKLDISNLTIYETWNLTLINHTEVANGFVVCGVLYLVRSSYDLKSEIAIAYDLYRNKYRKPNIRWINLYRNANMISYNPYDKRIYIYDHGYLLTLPARITWRAK
;
A
#
# COMPACT_ATOMS: atom_id res chain seq x y z
N MET A 1 0.57 1.75 -21.42
CA MET A 1 1.77 1.48 -20.61
C MET A 1 2.66 0.51 -21.39
N PRO A 2 4.00 0.64 -21.32
CA PRO A 2 4.93 -0.20 -22.07
C PRO A 2 5.07 -1.63 -21.53
N TYR A 3 4.65 -1.87 -20.28
CA TYR A 3 4.71 -3.17 -19.61
C TYR A 3 3.38 -3.52 -18.96
N LEU A 4 3.17 -4.81 -18.70
CA LEU A 4 2.07 -5.32 -17.89
C LEU A 4 2.29 -4.94 -16.42
N TYR A 5 1.18 -4.69 -15.73
CA TYR A 5 1.16 -4.46 -14.29
C TYR A 5 0.49 -5.63 -13.58
N ASP A 6 0.80 -5.79 -12.30
CA ASP A 6 0.16 -6.76 -11.41
C ASP A 6 -0.42 -6.06 -10.17
N GLY A 7 -1.42 -6.68 -9.57
CA GLY A 7 -2.15 -6.19 -8.41
C GLY A 7 -3.23 -5.13 -8.68
N THR A 8 -3.85 -4.65 -7.61
CA THR A 8 -5.08 -3.84 -7.65
C THR A 8 -4.90 -2.37 -7.29
N ASN A 9 -3.75 -1.98 -6.74
CA ASN A 9 -3.53 -0.65 -6.18
C ASN A 9 -2.49 0.14 -6.98
N LEU A 10 -2.88 0.49 -8.21
CA LEU A 10 -2.12 1.38 -9.08
C LEU A 10 -2.39 2.83 -8.70
N ILE A 11 -1.35 3.67 -8.72
CA ILE A 11 -1.44 5.07 -8.33
C ILE A 11 -1.40 5.96 -9.57
N PHE A 12 -2.28 6.95 -9.62
CA PHE A 12 -2.20 8.07 -10.55
C PHE A 12 -1.86 9.35 -9.78
N PHE A 13 -0.73 9.97 -10.10
CA PHE A 13 -0.29 11.21 -9.48
C PHE A 13 0.43 12.10 -10.48
N ASN A 14 0.00 13.36 -10.57
CA ASN A 14 0.61 14.40 -11.41
C ASN A 14 0.87 13.94 -12.86
N GLY A 15 -0.14 13.38 -13.52
CA GLY A 15 -0.04 12.91 -14.92
C GLY A 15 0.76 11.61 -15.12
N SER A 16 1.29 11.04 -14.04
CA SER A 16 2.06 9.80 -14.05
C SER A 16 1.30 8.65 -13.40
N ILE A 17 1.49 7.45 -13.94
CA ILE A 17 1.00 6.19 -13.40
C ILE A 17 2.16 5.46 -12.72
N TYR A 18 1.96 4.98 -11.49
CA TYR A 18 2.92 4.19 -10.72
C TYR A 18 2.34 2.80 -10.49
N PHE A 19 3.11 1.76 -10.80
CA PHE A 19 2.60 0.40 -10.83
C PHE A 19 3.69 -0.63 -10.56
N HIS A 20 3.29 -1.78 -10.02
CA HIS A 20 4.15 -2.97 -9.95
C HIS A 20 4.31 -3.57 -11.34
N ARG A 21 5.56 -3.69 -11.83
CA ARG A 21 5.85 -4.31 -13.11
C ARG A 21 5.73 -5.83 -12.98
N ALA A 22 4.74 -6.41 -13.64
CA ALA A 22 4.37 -7.82 -13.51
C ALA A 22 5.58 -8.76 -13.70
N GLY A 23 5.72 -9.73 -12.78
CA GLY A 23 6.79 -10.72 -12.80
C GLY A 23 8.19 -10.19 -12.46
N THR A 24 8.30 -8.97 -11.92
CA THR A 24 9.58 -8.38 -11.49
C THR A 24 9.43 -7.68 -10.14
N PRO A 25 10.48 -7.56 -9.32
CA PRO A 25 10.44 -6.79 -8.08
C PRO A 25 10.68 -5.28 -8.31
N LYS A 26 10.02 -4.73 -9.35
CA LYS A 26 10.22 -3.35 -9.80
C LYS A 26 8.93 -2.55 -9.77
N ILE A 27 9.05 -1.27 -9.41
CA ILE A 27 7.99 -0.27 -9.56
C ILE A 27 8.30 0.59 -10.77
N GLY A 28 7.35 0.64 -11.70
CA GLY A 28 7.39 1.49 -12.88
C GLY A 28 6.66 2.81 -12.65
N LYS A 29 7.17 3.87 -13.29
CA LYS A 29 6.52 5.16 -13.46
C LYS A 29 6.35 5.41 -14.97
N TYR A 30 5.13 5.72 -15.38
CA TYR A 30 4.82 6.05 -16.77
C TYR A 30 4.09 7.39 -16.86
N GLU A 31 4.69 8.37 -17.50
CA GLU A 31 4.09 9.69 -17.71
C GLU A 31 3.20 9.68 -18.96
N LEU A 32 1.92 10.02 -18.81
CA LEU A 32 0.93 9.84 -19.89
C LEU A 32 1.16 10.79 -21.07
N SER A 33 1.65 12.01 -20.82
CA SER A 33 1.79 13.03 -21.85
C SER A 33 3.07 12.84 -22.69
N SER A 34 4.23 12.77 -22.03
CA SER A 34 5.52 12.55 -22.71
C SER A 34 5.72 11.10 -23.17
N LYS A 35 4.99 10.15 -22.56
CA LYS A 35 5.21 8.70 -22.68
C LYS A 35 6.54 8.23 -22.10
N ASP A 36 7.17 9.05 -21.27
CA ASP A 36 8.41 8.68 -20.58
C ASP A 36 8.16 7.57 -19.57
N TYR A 37 9.11 6.64 -19.50
CA TYR A 37 9.07 5.50 -18.62
C TYR A 37 10.33 5.42 -17.79
N ASN A 38 10.16 5.27 -16.48
CA ASN A 38 11.23 5.00 -15.52
C ASN A 38 10.82 3.81 -14.64
N GLU A 39 11.81 3.13 -14.06
CA GLU A 39 11.55 2.07 -13.09
C GLU A 39 12.64 2.03 -12.02
N VAL A 40 12.28 1.46 -10.87
CA VAL A 40 13.22 1.20 -9.77
C VAL A 40 13.06 -0.23 -9.29
N LEU A 41 14.19 -0.87 -8.97
CA LEU A 41 14.24 -2.15 -8.27
C LEU A 41 14.02 -1.89 -6.78
N ILE A 42 12.97 -2.46 -6.18
CA ILE A 42 12.71 -2.30 -4.74
C ILE A 42 13.75 -3.08 -3.93
N ASP A 43 13.84 -4.38 -4.16
CA ASP A 43 14.91 -5.23 -3.68
C ASP A 43 14.96 -6.49 -4.55
N LYS A 44 16.14 -7.11 -4.70
CA LYS A 44 16.29 -8.36 -5.47
C LYS A 44 15.63 -9.57 -4.79
N HIS A 45 15.40 -9.50 -3.48
CA HIS A 45 14.78 -10.54 -2.65
C HIS A 45 13.30 -10.27 -2.34
N ALA A 46 12.70 -9.20 -2.88
CA ALA A 46 11.28 -8.93 -2.70
C ALA A 46 10.44 -9.97 -3.45
N ALA A 47 9.39 -10.48 -2.82
CA ALA A 47 8.49 -11.46 -3.42
C ALA A 47 7.73 -10.85 -4.61
N HIS A 48 7.71 -11.54 -5.74
CA HIS A 48 7.12 -11.03 -6.99
C HIS A 48 6.62 -12.13 -7.95
N LYS A 49 6.52 -13.38 -7.47
CA LYS A 49 6.16 -14.57 -8.26
C LYS A 49 5.60 -15.68 -7.38
N GLY A 50 4.90 -16.64 -8.01
CA GLY A 50 4.39 -17.83 -7.34
C GLY A 50 3.13 -17.57 -6.51
N ASN A 51 3.05 -18.16 -5.32
CA ASN A 51 1.96 -17.93 -4.36
C ASN A 51 2.41 -17.06 -3.18
N ASN A 52 3.48 -16.28 -3.36
CA ASN A 52 4.08 -15.45 -2.32
C ASN A 52 3.51 -14.03 -2.39
N TYR A 53 2.21 -13.90 -2.12
CA TYR A 53 1.52 -12.60 -2.15
C TYR A 53 1.71 -11.83 -0.84
N LEU A 54 1.64 -10.49 -0.94
CA LEU A 54 1.82 -9.57 0.16
C LEU A 54 0.82 -9.76 1.29
N PHE A 55 -0.46 -10.00 0.97
CA PHE A 55 -1.50 -10.22 1.97
C PHE A 55 -2.16 -11.58 1.75
N ASN A 56 -2.64 -12.19 2.85
CA ASN A 56 -3.23 -13.54 2.89
C ASN A 56 -4.43 -13.75 1.94
N LEU A 57 -5.10 -12.67 1.54
CA LEU A 57 -6.28 -12.71 0.67
C LEU A 57 -6.16 -11.79 -0.55
N SER A 58 -4.96 -11.29 -0.84
CA SER A 58 -4.72 -10.45 -2.02
C SER A 58 -3.92 -11.21 -3.06
N MET A 59 -4.11 -10.87 -4.33
CA MET A 59 -3.22 -11.30 -5.42
C MET A 59 -2.19 -10.21 -5.76
N ASN A 60 -1.80 -9.40 -4.77
CA ASN A 60 -0.84 -8.31 -4.95
C ASN A 60 0.51 -8.73 -4.36
N TYR A 61 1.60 -8.48 -5.09
CA TYR A 61 2.96 -8.62 -4.55
C TYR A 61 3.48 -7.32 -3.93
N PHE A 62 3.10 -6.19 -4.54
CA PHE A 62 3.42 -4.86 -4.06
C PHE A 62 2.13 -4.06 -3.97
N ASP A 63 1.95 -3.34 -2.86
CA ASP A 63 0.80 -2.47 -2.64
C ASP A 63 1.31 -1.03 -2.52
N LEU A 64 0.89 -0.17 -3.44
CA LEU A 64 1.37 1.21 -3.50
C LEU A 64 0.41 2.11 -2.72
N ALA A 65 0.97 3.05 -1.98
CA ALA A 65 0.22 4.09 -1.29
C ALA A 65 0.89 5.45 -1.50
N VAL A 66 0.09 6.51 -1.51
CA VAL A 66 0.60 7.89 -1.51
C VAL A 66 -0.02 8.64 -0.35
N ASP A 67 0.79 9.44 0.33
CA ASP A 67 0.33 10.36 1.35
C ASP A 67 0.86 11.78 1.06
N GLU A 68 0.75 12.67 2.04
CA GLU A 68 1.26 14.05 1.92
C GLU A 68 2.78 14.14 1.77
N ASN A 69 3.53 13.06 2.00
CA ASN A 69 4.98 13.08 2.12
C ASN A 69 5.70 12.32 0.99
N ALA A 70 5.17 11.18 0.54
CA ALA A 70 5.92 10.28 -0.35
C ALA A 70 5.02 9.28 -1.10
N LEU A 71 5.66 8.58 -2.04
CA LEU A 71 5.19 7.29 -2.54
C LEU A 71 5.70 6.20 -1.59
N TRP A 72 4.81 5.34 -1.12
CA TRP A 72 5.10 4.20 -0.26
C TRP A 72 4.83 2.91 -1.02
N VAL A 73 5.71 1.94 -0.84
CA VAL A 73 5.59 0.62 -1.46
C VAL A 73 5.64 -0.42 -0.34
N LEU A 74 4.51 -1.08 -0.10
CA LEU A 74 4.42 -2.21 0.82
C LEU A 74 4.78 -3.48 0.06
N PHE A 75 5.58 -4.34 0.68
CA PHE A 75 6.03 -5.61 0.11
C PHE A 75 6.48 -6.55 1.24
N HIS A 76 6.89 -7.78 0.91
CA HIS A 76 7.64 -8.65 1.82
C HIS A 76 8.77 -9.33 1.05
N TYR A 77 9.76 -9.85 1.78
CA TYR A 77 10.85 -10.62 1.18
C TYR A 77 10.43 -12.08 0.97
N GLU A 78 10.98 -12.75 -0.06
CA GLU A 78 10.61 -14.11 -0.47
C GLU A 78 10.68 -15.14 0.67
N ASP A 79 11.67 -15.00 1.56
CA ASP A 79 11.96 -15.94 2.66
C ASP A 79 11.63 -15.35 4.05
N GLU A 80 10.83 -14.28 4.12
CA GLU A 80 10.48 -13.59 5.37
C GLU A 80 8.96 -13.46 5.52
N GLU A 81 8.48 -13.62 6.75
CA GLU A 81 7.06 -13.50 7.09
C GLU A 81 6.62 -12.06 7.40
N TYR A 82 7.55 -11.11 7.38
CA TYR A 82 7.32 -9.76 7.87
C TYR A 82 6.98 -8.77 6.75
N LEU A 83 6.03 -7.89 7.04
CA LEU A 83 5.72 -6.78 6.17
C LEU A 83 6.90 -5.79 6.12
N SER A 84 7.24 -5.34 4.92
CA SER A 84 8.21 -4.27 4.68
C SER A 84 7.58 -3.10 3.94
N VAL A 85 8.14 -1.92 4.13
CA VAL A 85 7.70 -0.68 3.48
C VAL A 85 8.90 0.07 2.95
N ALA A 86 8.88 0.48 1.69
CA ALA A 86 9.88 1.38 1.12
C ALA A 86 9.26 2.77 0.89
N LYS A 87 10.01 3.82 1.23
CA LYS A 87 9.69 5.22 0.94
C LYS A 87 10.43 5.66 -0.31
N LEU A 88 9.68 6.09 -1.31
CA LEU A 88 10.19 6.55 -2.59
C LEU A 88 9.87 8.03 -2.81
N ASP A 89 10.78 8.72 -3.47
CA ASP A 89 10.48 10.00 -4.09
C ASP A 89 9.50 9.79 -5.25
N ILE A 90 8.37 10.50 -5.23
CA ILE A 90 7.33 10.35 -6.24
C ILE A 90 7.76 10.92 -7.62
N SER A 91 8.70 11.86 -7.66
CA SER A 91 9.18 12.47 -8.90
C SER A 91 10.16 11.56 -9.67
N ASN A 92 11.07 10.87 -8.98
CA ASN A 92 12.16 10.16 -9.63
C ASN A 92 12.36 8.70 -9.18
N LEU A 93 11.48 8.17 -8.31
CA LEU A 93 11.54 6.81 -7.75
C LEU A 93 12.76 6.50 -6.88
N THR A 94 13.52 7.50 -6.42
CA THR A 94 14.64 7.27 -5.49
C THR A 94 14.12 6.68 -4.19
N ILE A 95 14.66 5.53 -3.78
CA ILE A 95 14.35 4.90 -2.49
C ILE A 95 15.15 5.64 -1.41
N TYR A 96 14.45 6.25 -0.46
CA TYR A 96 15.06 6.96 0.67
C TYR A 96 15.32 6.06 1.87
N GLU A 97 14.34 5.21 2.19
CA GLU A 97 14.39 4.39 3.38
C GLU A 97 13.45 3.18 3.22
N THR A 98 13.84 2.08 3.85
CA THR A 98 13.05 0.84 3.88
C THR A 98 12.97 0.35 5.31
N TRP A 99 11.74 0.09 5.78
CA TRP A 99 11.47 -0.49 7.10
C TRP A 99 11.11 -1.95 6.95
N ASN A 100 11.81 -2.82 7.70
CA ASN A 100 11.37 -4.20 7.92
C ASN A 100 10.56 -4.25 9.23
N LEU A 101 9.25 -4.42 9.13
CA LEU A 101 8.32 -4.33 10.25
C LEU A 101 8.16 -5.70 10.92
N THR A 102 9.20 -6.18 11.59
CA THR A 102 9.30 -7.53 12.20
C THR A 102 8.23 -7.87 13.27
N LEU A 103 7.43 -6.89 13.69
CA LEU A 103 6.28 -7.06 14.58
C LEU A 103 4.96 -7.33 13.83
N ILE A 104 4.99 -7.37 12.51
CA ILE A 104 3.81 -7.45 11.64
C ILE A 104 4.04 -8.59 10.65
N ASN A 105 3.36 -9.72 10.87
CA ASN A 105 3.31 -10.77 9.86
C ASN A 105 2.41 -10.31 8.70
N HIS A 106 2.93 -10.38 7.47
CA HIS A 106 2.22 -9.88 6.29
C HIS A 106 0.89 -10.63 6.03
N THR A 107 0.77 -11.87 6.50
CA THR A 107 -0.43 -12.71 6.36
C THR A 107 -1.52 -12.43 7.43
N GLU A 108 -1.22 -11.66 8.47
CA GLU A 108 -2.20 -11.30 9.51
C GLU A 108 -3.07 -10.08 9.14
N VAL A 109 -2.75 -9.44 8.01
CA VAL A 109 -3.43 -8.24 7.51
C VAL A 109 -3.84 -8.46 6.06
N ALA A 110 -4.91 -7.78 5.64
CA ALA A 110 -5.51 -7.98 4.33
C ALA A 110 -5.27 -6.82 3.35
N ASN A 111 -4.99 -5.64 3.88
CA ASN A 111 -4.71 -4.44 3.09
C ASN A 111 -4.09 -3.34 3.96
N GLY A 112 -3.58 -2.27 3.35
CA GLY A 112 -2.98 -1.16 4.07
C GLY A 112 -3.08 0.17 3.33
N PHE A 113 -3.01 1.26 4.08
CA PHE A 113 -2.89 2.60 3.52
C PHE A 113 -2.04 3.48 4.43
N VAL A 114 -1.43 4.53 3.87
CA VAL A 114 -0.59 5.46 4.61
C VAL A 114 -1.24 6.84 4.66
N VAL A 115 -1.26 7.47 5.84
CA VAL A 115 -1.68 8.86 6.00
C VAL A 115 -0.70 9.59 6.89
N CYS A 116 -0.19 10.74 6.46
CA CYS A 116 0.75 11.56 7.21
C CYS A 116 1.94 10.77 7.80
N GLY A 117 2.50 9.81 7.06
CA GLY A 117 3.63 8.97 7.48
C GLY A 117 3.28 7.84 8.45
N VAL A 118 2.00 7.59 8.70
CA VAL A 118 1.53 6.48 9.53
C VAL A 118 0.87 5.44 8.63
N LEU A 119 1.43 4.23 8.62
CA LEU A 119 0.84 3.06 7.99
C LEU A 119 -0.31 2.55 8.85
N TYR A 120 -1.47 2.32 8.25
CA TYR A 120 -2.64 1.70 8.86
C TYR A 120 -2.97 0.41 8.14
N LEU A 121 -3.08 -0.70 8.88
CA LEU A 121 -3.34 -2.03 8.32
C LEU A 121 -4.71 -2.54 8.74
N VAL A 122 -5.47 -3.04 7.76
CA VAL A 122 -6.79 -3.61 7.94
C VAL A 122 -6.67 -5.11 8.17
N ARG A 123 -7.31 -5.63 9.22
CA ARG A 123 -7.23 -7.03 9.63
C ARG A 123 -7.70 -8.00 8.54
N SER A 124 -8.88 -7.71 7.98
CA SER A 124 -9.61 -8.60 7.09
C SER A 124 -10.35 -7.78 6.05
N SER A 125 -10.29 -8.22 4.79
CA SER A 125 -11.05 -7.66 3.65
C SER A 125 -12.38 -8.38 3.42
N TYR A 126 -12.62 -9.50 4.12
CA TYR A 126 -13.79 -10.37 3.94
C TYR A 126 -14.80 -10.28 5.10
N ASP A 127 -14.32 -10.08 6.32
CA ASP A 127 -15.21 -9.96 7.47
C ASP A 127 -16.01 -8.67 7.37
N LEU A 128 -17.34 -8.78 7.48
CA LEU A 128 -18.24 -7.62 7.43
C LEU A 128 -17.85 -6.57 8.48
N LYS A 129 -17.54 -7.04 9.70
CA LYS A 129 -17.03 -6.22 10.80
C LYS A 129 -15.56 -6.58 11.02
N SER A 130 -14.69 -5.68 10.62
CA SER A 130 -13.24 -5.80 10.70
C SER A 130 -12.69 -4.67 11.58
N GLU A 131 -11.38 -4.49 11.56
CA GLU A 131 -10.68 -3.42 12.28
C GLU A 131 -9.46 -2.94 11.49
N ILE A 132 -9.08 -1.68 11.73
CA ILE A 132 -7.70 -1.24 11.53
C ILE A 132 -6.92 -1.71 12.76
N ALA A 133 -6.29 -2.88 12.62
CA ALA A 133 -5.66 -3.60 13.71
C ALA A 133 -4.33 -2.96 14.16
N ILE A 134 -3.59 -2.42 13.19
CA ILE A 134 -2.23 -1.94 13.39
C ILE A 134 -2.09 -0.54 12.80
N ALA A 135 -1.39 0.31 13.54
CA ALA A 135 -0.84 1.57 13.03
C ALA A 135 0.66 1.62 13.32
N TYR A 136 1.47 1.95 12.32
CA TYR A 136 2.92 2.10 12.45
C TYR A 136 3.35 3.49 12.00
N ASP A 137 3.87 4.29 12.92
CA ASP A 137 4.45 5.60 12.61
C ASP A 137 5.87 5.38 12.05
N LEU A 138 6.03 5.54 10.73
CA LEU A 138 7.27 5.23 10.01
C LEU A 138 8.40 6.21 10.36
N TYR A 139 8.06 7.47 10.66
CA TYR A 139 9.03 8.47 11.06
C TYR A 139 9.52 8.30 12.50
N ARG A 140 8.68 7.77 13.39
CA ARG A 140 9.02 7.54 14.81
C ARG A 140 9.34 6.09 15.14
N ASN A 141 9.32 5.19 14.16
CA ASN A 141 9.47 3.75 14.34
C ASN A 141 8.57 3.20 15.47
N LYS A 142 7.29 3.58 15.46
CA LYS A 142 6.37 3.30 16.57
C LYS A 142 5.15 2.50 16.17
N TYR A 143 5.11 1.25 16.62
CA TYR A 143 3.98 0.35 16.53
C TYR A 143 2.85 0.71 17.52
N ARG A 144 1.59 0.63 17.08
CA ARG A 144 0.38 0.83 17.88
C ARG A 144 -0.75 -0.10 17.42
N LYS A 145 -1.65 -0.43 18.35
CA LYS A 145 -2.93 -1.10 18.07
C LYS A 145 -4.07 -0.12 18.31
N PRO A 146 -4.56 0.59 17.28
CA PRO A 146 -5.51 1.68 17.48
C PRO A 146 -6.95 1.20 17.72
N ASN A 147 -7.28 -0.07 17.42
CA ASN A 147 -8.60 -0.67 17.60
C ASN A 147 -9.73 0.20 16.98
N ILE A 148 -9.53 0.62 15.73
CA ILE A 148 -10.52 1.40 14.98
C ILE A 148 -11.40 0.42 14.22
N ARG A 149 -12.72 0.49 14.44
CA ARG A 149 -13.68 -0.37 13.73
C ARG A 149 -13.67 -0.08 12.24
N TRP A 150 -13.71 -1.14 11.43
CA TRP A 150 -13.76 -1.09 9.97
C TRP A 150 -14.91 -1.95 9.46
N ILE A 151 -15.53 -1.57 8.34
CA ILE A 151 -16.65 -2.31 7.74
C ILE A 151 -16.34 -2.56 6.27
N ASN A 152 -16.36 -3.83 5.85
CA ASN A 152 -16.31 -4.23 4.45
C ASN A 152 -17.74 -4.52 3.97
N LEU A 153 -18.39 -3.54 3.33
CA LEU A 153 -19.81 -3.59 2.99
C LEU A 153 -20.17 -4.77 2.09
N TYR A 154 -19.29 -5.12 1.15
CA TYR A 154 -19.48 -6.21 0.19
C TYR A 154 -18.52 -7.38 0.41
N ARG A 155 -17.78 -7.38 1.53
CA ARG A 155 -16.98 -8.52 2.01
C ARG A 155 -15.93 -8.98 1.01
N ASN A 156 -15.45 -8.11 0.13
CA ASN A 156 -14.35 -8.38 -0.78
C ASN A 156 -13.59 -7.09 -1.14
N ALA A 157 -13.04 -6.42 -0.11
CA ALA A 157 -12.28 -5.19 -0.26
C ALA A 157 -10.89 -5.46 -0.87
N ASN A 158 -10.81 -5.41 -2.20
CA ASN A 158 -9.61 -5.74 -2.98
C ASN A 158 -8.57 -4.60 -3.04
N MET A 159 -9.00 -3.36 -2.78
CA MET A 159 -8.15 -2.17 -2.78
C MET A 159 -8.64 -1.25 -1.69
N ILE A 160 -7.72 -0.74 -0.87
CA ILE A 160 -7.95 0.36 0.06
C ILE A 160 -6.81 1.36 -0.16
N SER A 161 -7.14 2.57 -0.58
CA SER A 161 -6.15 3.57 -0.97
C SER A 161 -6.50 4.93 -0.42
N TYR A 162 -5.53 5.62 0.16
CA TYR A 162 -5.70 6.99 0.63
C TYR A 162 -5.35 7.98 -0.50
N ASN A 163 -6.17 9.01 -0.66
CA ASN A 163 -5.88 10.14 -1.53
C ASN A 163 -5.59 11.40 -0.68
N PRO A 164 -4.35 11.89 -0.67
CA PRO A 164 -3.98 13.09 0.11
C PRO A 164 -4.60 14.38 -0.45
N TYR A 165 -5.02 14.40 -1.71
CA TYR A 165 -5.57 15.61 -2.34
C TYR A 165 -6.91 16.01 -1.71
N ASP A 166 -7.81 15.04 -1.50
CA ASP A 166 -9.14 15.26 -0.94
C ASP A 166 -9.36 14.64 0.44
N LYS A 167 -8.30 14.03 0.99
CA LYS A 167 -8.24 13.42 2.33
C LYS A 167 -9.30 12.33 2.52
N ARG A 168 -9.44 11.47 1.52
CA ARG A 168 -10.40 10.37 1.50
C ARG A 168 -9.71 9.03 1.31
N ILE A 169 -10.34 8.00 1.88
CA ILE A 169 -9.98 6.61 1.62
C ILE A 169 -10.94 6.09 0.57
N TYR A 170 -10.40 5.57 -0.52
CA TYR A 170 -11.09 4.91 -1.60
C TYR A 170 -10.99 3.40 -1.42
N ILE A 171 -12.11 2.71 -1.64
CA ILE A 171 -12.20 1.27 -1.44
C ILE A 171 -12.85 0.67 -2.67
N TYR A 172 -12.22 -0.36 -3.25
CA TYR A 172 -12.84 -1.19 -4.28
C TYR A 172 -13.29 -2.50 -3.64
N ASP A 173 -14.59 -2.64 -3.42
CA ASP A 173 -15.20 -3.75 -2.69
C ASP A 173 -16.22 -4.47 -3.59
N HIS A 174 -15.89 -5.69 -4.03
CA HIS A 174 -16.74 -6.51 -4.90
C HIS A 174 -17.33 -5.78 -6.13
N GLY A 175 -16.54 -4.94 -6.81
CA GLY A 175 -17.00 -4.19 -7.99
C GLY A 175 -17.58 -2.81 -7.69
N TYR A 176 -17.79 -2.47 -6.41
CA TYR A 176 -18.24 -1.15 -5.99
C TYR A 176 -17.07 -0.27 -5.58
N LEU A 177 -17.03 0.95 -6.11
CA LEU A 177 -16.10 1.99 -5.67
C LEU A 177 -16.75 2.83 -4.57
N LEU A 178 -16.18 2.77 -3.38
CA LEU A 178 -16.65 3.44 -2.18
C LEU A 178 -15.63 4.49 -1.72
N THR A 179 -16.09 5.45 -0.93
CA THR A 179 -15.22 6.46 -0.32
C THR A 179 -15.63 6.79 1.11
N LEU A 180 -14.64 6.97 1.98
CA LEU A 180 -14.81 7.38 3.38
C LEU A 180 -13.94 8.62 3.65
N PRO A 181 -14.42 9.62 4.42
CA PRO A 181 -13.58 10.73 4.83
C PRO A 181 -12.54 10.25 5.86
N ALA A 182 -11.26 10.57 5.65
CA ALA A 182 -10.20 10.30 6.62
C ALA A 182 -10.19 11.40 7.70
N ARG A 183 -11.06 11.27 8.71
CA ARG A 183 -11.08 12.22 9.84
C ARG A 183 -10.01 11.85 10.87
N ILE A 184 -8.80 12.37 10.67
CA ILE A 184 -7.69 12.23 11.62
C ILE A 184 -7.72 13.42 12.58
N THR A 185 -8.08 13.17 13.83
CA THR A 185 -7.91 14.14 14.91
C THR A 185 -6.67 13.80 15.71
N TRP A 186 -5.64 14.64 15.63
CA TRP A 186 -4.48 14.52 16.52
C TRP A 186 -4.93 14.84 17.95
N ARG A 187 -4.88 13.84 18.83
CA ARG A 187 -4.87 14.11 20.28
C ARG A 187 -3.42 14.42 20.65
N ALA A 188 -3.11 15.70 20.84
CA ALA A 188 -1.89 16.08 21.53
C ALA A 188 -1.89 15.37 22.90
N LYS A 189 -0.80 14.67 23.21
CA LYS A 189 -0.49 14.25 24.57
C LYS A 189 0.40 15.31 25.19
#